data_AF-A0A1Q3VUY2-F1
#
_entry.id   AF-A0A1Q3VUY2-F1
#
_cell.length_a   1.000
_cell.length_b   1.000
_cell.length_c   1.000
_cell.angle_alpha   90.00
_cell.angle_beta   90.00
_cell.angle_gamma   90.00
#
_symmetry.space_group_name_H-M   'P 1'
#
loop_
_entity.id
_entity.type
_entity.pdbx_description
1 polymer ?
#
loop_
_entity_poly.entity_id
_entity_poly.type
_entity_poly.pdbx_seq_one_letter_code
_entity_poly.pdbx_strand_id
1 'polypeptide(L)'
;MPLQPAAALRRCASCQRWSGARAPGSEPLNVSIESEQASGLCIDGPWNGSERRARSACGKWTLWLRLESGAATQGAAPAAGETTPGQGR
;
A
#
# COMPACT_ATOMS: atom_id res chain seq x y z
N MET A 1 21.00 -4.84 -4.40
CA MET A 1 19.93 -4.11 -5.14
C MET A 1 18.64 -4.22 -4.33
N PRO A 2 18.11 -3.14 -3.75
CA PRO A 2 16.90 -3.22 -2.96
C PRO A 2 15.67 -3.41 -3.87
N LEU A 3 14.91 -4.46 -3.62
CA LEU A 3 13.60 -4.69 -4.26
C LEU A 3 12.62 -3.62 -3.75
N GLN A 4 12.30 -2.65 -4.60
CA GLN A 4 11.34 -1.59 -4.27
C GLN A 4 9.93 -2.18 -4.09
N PRO A 5 9.23 -1.92 -2.97
CA PRO A 5 7.91 -2.48 -2.73
C PRO A 5 6.88 -1.98 -3.74
N ALA A 6 5.89 -2.83 -4.07
CA ALA A 6 4.88 -2.53 -5.09
C ALA A 6 4.06 -1.26 -4.78
N ALA A 7 3.88 -0.90 -3.51
CA ALA A 7 3.23 0.34 -3.09
C ALA A 7 4.09 1.59 -3.37
N ALA A 8 5.42 1.52 -3.16
CA ALA A 8 6.32 2.63 -3.49
C ALA A 8 6.30 2.94 -4.98
N LEU A 9 6.12 1.91 -5.81
CA LEU A 9 5.98 2.02 -7.26
C LEU A 9 4.54 2.33 -7.72
N ARG A 10 3.59 2.51 -6.80
CA ARG A 10 2.16 2.83 -7.08
C ARG A 10 1.52 1.89 -8.11
N ARG A 11 1.80 0.58 -8.00
CA ARG A 11 1.34 -0.43 -8.96
C ARG A 11 -0.07 -0.93 -8.65
N CYS A 12 -0.74 -1.49 -9.66
CA CYS A 12 -2.09 -2.06 -9.52
C CYS A 12 -2.18 -3.13 -8.42
N ALA A 13 -1.15 -3.98 -8.25
CA ALA A 13 -1.12 -5.00 -7.20
C ALA A 13 -1.26 -4.43 -5.78
N SER A 14 -0.70 -3.25 -5.51
CA SER A 14 -0.80 -2.58 -4.20
C SER A 14 -1.98 -1.62 -4.12
N CYS A 15 -2.78 -1.53 -5.17
CA CYS A 15 -3.95 -0.67 -5.23
C CYS A 15 -5.16 -1.37 -4.60
N GLN A 16 -5.94 -0.63 -3.81
CA GLN A 16 -7.19 -1.13 -3.24
C GLN A 16 -8.21 -1.53 -4.32
N ARG A 17 -8.19 -0.84 -5.47
CA ARG A 17 -9.18 -0.96 -6.55
C ARG A 17 -8.87 -2.04 -7.58
N TRP A 18 -7.75 -2.75 -7.46
CA TRP A 18 -7.48 -3.89 -8.32
C TRP A 18 -8.24 -5.11 -7.75
N SER A 19 -8.75 -6.02 -8.58
CA SER A 19 -9.45 -7.23 -8.10
C SER A 19 -8.69 -8.54 -8.37
N GLY A 20 -7.48 -8.47 -8.93
CA GLY A 20 -6.70 -9.67 -9.23
C GLY A 20 -6.16 -10.38 -7.98
N ALA A 21 -5.68 -11.60 -8.18
CA ALA A 21 -5.15 -12.46 -7.13
C ALA A 21 -3.91 -11.83 -6.47
N ARG A 22 -4.05 -11.46 -5.19
CA ARG A 22 -2.99 -10.92 -4.34
C ARG A 22 -3.19 -11.25 -2.87
N ALA A 23 -2.09 -11.34 -2.16
CA ALA A 23 -2.00 -11.43 -0.72
C ALA A 23 -1.07 -10.32 -0.18
N PRO A 24 -1.27 -9.87 1.07
CA PRO A 24 -0.26 -9.06 1.74
C PRO A 24 1.06 -9.86 1.83
N GLY A 25 2.18 -9.22 1.53
CA GLY A 25 3.52 -9.80 1.72
C GLY A 25 3.93 -9.77 3.19
N SER A 26 5.07 -10.41 3.50
CA SER A 26 5.63 -10.41 4.87
C SER A 26 6.12 -9.02 5.31
N GLU A 27 6.50 -8.18 4.34
CA GLU A 27 6.98 -6.82 4.58
C GLU A 27 5.81 -5.82 4.48
N PRO A 28 5.86 -4.71 5.23
CA PRO A 28 4.89 -3.64 5.10
C PRO A 28 4.91 -3.07 3.68
N LEU A 29 3.73 -2.72 3.16
CA LEU A 29 3.56 -2.17 1.80
C LEU A 29 3.99 -3.13 0.67
N ASN A 30 4.31 -4.39 1.00
CA ASN A 30 4.64 -5.44 0.06
C ASN A 30 3.39 -6.27 -0.28
N VAL A 31 3.30 -6.71 -1.53
CA VAL A 31 2.20 -7.53 -2.02
C VAL A 31 2.79 -8.80 -2.61
N SER A 32 2.38 -9.95 -2.08
CA SER A 32 2.59 -11.24 -2.71
C SER A 32 1.54 -11.44 -3.80
N ILE A 33 2.02 -11.62 -5.03
CA ILE A 33 1.22 -12.01 -6.18
C ILE A 33 1.72 -13.37 -6.67
N GLU A 34 0.83 -14.22 -7.14
CA GLU A 34 1.19 -15.55 -7.65
C GLU A 34 2.18 -15.45 -8.82
N SER A 35 1.94 -14.49 -9.70
CA SER A 35 2.82 -14.21 -10.82
C SER A 35 2.80 -12.73 -11.17
N GLU A 36 3.91 -12.23 -11.68
CA GLU A 36 4.03 -10.88 -12.18
C GLU A 36 3.18 -10.59 -13.42
N GLN A 37 2.70 -11.65 -14.06
CA GLN A 37 1.76 -11.63 -15.19
C GLN A 37 0.30 -11.66 -14.72
N ALA A 38 0.05 -11.83 -13.42
CA ALA A 38 -1.30 -11.83 -12.88
C ALA A 38 -2.05 -10.58 -13.35
N SER A 39 -3.19 -10.81 -13.98
CA SER A 39 -4.12 -9.79 -14.40
C SER A 39 -5.29 -9.72 -13.43
N GLY A 40 -5.92 -8.55 -13.39
CA GLY A 40 -7.09 -8.30 -12.57
C GLY A 40 -7.83 -7.09 -13.09
N LEU A 41 -9.13 -7.03 -12.81
CA LEU A 41 -9.96 -5.91 -13.22
C LEU A 41 -9.71 -4.71 -12.31
N CYS A 42 -9.69 -3.53 -12.90
CA CYS A 42 -9.76 -2.29 -12.16
C CYS A 42 -11.23 -2.01 -11.86
N ILE A 43 -11.64 -2.10 -10.60
CA ILE A 43 -13.06 -1.95 -10.22
C ILE A 43 -13.49 -0.49 -10.07
N ASP A 44 -12.52 0.44 -10.09
CA ASP A 44 -12.79 1.85 -9.85
C ASP A 44 -11.68 2.77 -10.41
N GLY A 45 -12.04 3.98 -10.86
CA GLY A 45 -11.14 4.95 -11.51
C GLY A 45 -11.30 5.08 -13.04
N PRO A 46 -10.33 5.70 -13.75
CA PRO A 46 -10.45 6.00 -15.19
C PRO A 46 -10.43 4.75 -16.09
N TRP A 47 -10.07 3.59 -15.52
CA TRP A 47 -9.99 2.30 -16.20
C TRP A 47 -11.00 1.30 -15.63
N ASN A 48 -12.11 1.77 -15.04
CA ASN A 48 -13.14 0.91 -14.46
C ASN A 48 -13.60 -0.16 -15.48
N GLY A 49 -13.57 -1.43 -15.08
CA GLY A 49 -13.91 -2.58 -15.94
C GLY A 49 -12.80 -3.03 -16.89
N SER A 50 -11.65 -2.36 -16.91
CA SER A 50 -10.51 -2.76 -17.73
C SER A 50 -9.58 -3.74 -17.01
N GLU A 51 -9.08 -4.74 -17.73
CA GLU A 51 -8.07 -5.66 -17.25
C GLU A 51 -6.69 -4.98 -17.18
N ARG A 52 -6.00 -5.12 -16.04
CA ARG A 52 -4.68 -4.56 -15.80
C ARG A 52 -3.79 -5.60 -15.12
N ARG A 53 -2.50 -5.60 -15.46
CA ARG A 53 -1.52 -6.47 -14.81
C ARG A 53 -1.17 -5.96 -13.41
N ALA A 54 -0.75 -6.86 -12.54
CA ALA A 54 -0.27 -6.57 -11.20
C ALA A 54 0.83 -5.49 -11.19
N ARG A 55 1.76 -5.54 -12.16
CA ARG A 55 2.81 -4.54 -12.36
C ARG A 55 2.39 -3.34 -13.22
N SER A 56 1.13 -3.16 -13.62
CA SER A 56 0.76 -1.94 -14.34
C SER A 56 0.76 -0.72 -13.42
N ALA A 57 1.11 0.46 -13.95
CA ALA A 57 0.95 1.72 -13.23
C ALA A 57 -0.55 2.01 -13.05
N CYS A 58 -0.95 2.47 -11.86
CA CYS A 58 -2.32 2.87 -11.59
C CYS A 58 -2.43 4.40 -11.60
N GLY A 59 -3.24 4.96 -12.51
CA GLY A 59 -3.40 6.42 -12.65
C GLY A 59 -4.11 7.09 -11.48
N LYS A 60 -4.86 6.32 -10.67
CA LYS A 60 -5.52 6.81 -9.45
C LYS A 60 -5.32 5.78 -8.33
N TRP A 61 -4.04 5.56 -8.03
CA TRP A 61 -3.58 4.60 -7.04
C TRP A 61 -4.04 4.99 -5.63
N THR A 62 -4.53 4.01 -4.89
CA THR A 62 -4.94 4.13 -3.49
C THR A 62 -4.38 2.94 -2.75
N LEU A 63 -3.71 3.16 -1.62
CA LEU A 63 -3.08 2.09 -0.85
C LEU A 63 -4.13 1.05 -0.46
N TRP A 64 -3.81 -0.23 -0.68
CA TRP A 64 -4.67 -1.31 -0.22
C TRP A 64 -4.67 -1.39 1.30
N LEU A 65 -5.81 -1.13 1.95
CA LEU A 65 -5.96 -1.12 3.42
C LEU A 65 -5.35 -2.35 4.13
N ARG A 66 -5.35 -3.54 3.49
CA ARG A 66 -4.70 -4.74 4.07
C ARG A 66 -3.18 -4.61 4.26
N LEU A 67 -2.54 -3.69 3.53
CA LEU A 67 -1.12 -3.38 3.67
C LEU A 67 -0.86 -2.38 4.79
N GLU A 68 -1.82 -1.49 5.10
CA GLU A 68 -1.71 -0.54 6.20
C GLU A 68 -1.68 -1.24 7.56
N SER A 69 -2.46 -2.31 7.71
CA SER A 69 -2.42 -3.17 8.90
C SER A 69 -1.07 -3.86 9.13
N GLY A 70 -0.25 -4.06 8.09
CA GLY A 70 1.13 -4.55 8.23
C GLY A 70 2.17 -3.44 8.43
N ALA A 71 1.85 -2.21 8.00
CA ALA A 71 2.71 -1.03 8.11
C ALA A 71 2.56 -0.27 9.44
N ALA A 72 1.52 -0.53 10.24
CA ALA A 72 1.30 0.16 11.51
C ALA A 72 2.43 -0.01 12.55
N THR A 73 3.40 -0.90 12.32
CA THR A 73 4.62 -1.00 13.15
C THR A 73 5.79 -0.13 12.65
N GLN A 74 5.69 0.53 11.50
CA GLN A 74 6.78 1.36 10.96
C GLN A 74 6.32 2.80 10.79
N GLY A 75 6.49 3.58 11.87
CA GLY A 75 6.31 5.03 11.85
C GLY A 75 5.23 5.58 12.76
N ALA A 76 5.09 5.04 13.98
CA ALA A 76 4.63 5.90 15.07
C ALA A 76 5.72 6.96 15.26
N ALA A 77 5.47 8.15 14.69
CA ALA A 77 6.04 9.38 15.23
C ALA A 77 5.86 9.34 16.76
N PRO A 78 6.88 9.68 17.57
CA PRO A 78 6.66 9.83 19.00
C PRO A 78 5.55 10.87 19.16
N ALA A 79 4.39 10.41 19.65
CA ALA A 79 3.31 11.29 20.04
C ALA A 79 3.89 12.30 21.02
N ALA A 80 3.68 13.57 20.70
CA ALA A 80 3.89 14.67 21.62
C ALA A 80 3.22 14.34 22.97
N GLY A 81 3.96 14.51 24.06
CA GLY A 81 3.44 14.19 25.38
C GLY A 81 4.42 14.44 26.53
N GLU A 82 5.00 15.62 26.62
CA GLU A 82 5.33 16.19 27.94
C GLU A 82 5.17 17.72 27.89
N THR A 83 3.94 18.16 28.12
CA THR A 83 3.68 19.47 28.72
C THR A 83 3.92 19.31 30.21
N THR A 84 5.06 19.78 30.72
CA THR A 84 5.21 20.03 32.15
C THR A 84 4.87 21.49 32.41
N PRO A 85 3.73 21.80 33.06
CA PRO A 85 3.47 23.15 33.54
C PRO A 85 4.19 23.35 34.88
N GLY A 86 4.90 24.47 34.99
CA GLY A 86 5.13 25.18 36.25
C GLY A 86 6.28 24.68 37.14
N GLN A 87 7.36 25.46 37.16
CA GLN A 87 8.09 25.65 38.41
C GLN A 87 8.46 27.13 38.56
N GLY A 88 7.64 27.83 39.34
CA GLY A 88 7.98 29.15 39.87
C GLY A 88 8.94 29.01 41.05
N ARG A 89 9.93 29.89 41.10
CA ARG A 89 10.64 30.33 42.30
C ARG A 89 10.99 31.80 42.14
#